data_AF-A0AA39MF20-F1
#
_entry.id   AF-A0AA39MF20-F1
#
_cell.length_a   1.000
_cell.length_b   1.000
_cell.length_c   1.000
_cell.angle_alpha   90.00
_cell.angle_beta   90.00
_cell.angle_gamma   90.00
#
_symmetry.space_group_name_H-M   'P 1'
#
loop_
_entity.id
_entity.type
_entity.pdbx_description
1 polymer ?
#
loop_
_entity_poly.entity_id
_entity_poly.type
_entity_poly.pdbx_seq_one_letter_code
_entity_poly.pdbx_strand_id
1 'polypeptide(L)'
;SRFWAVLIGIDTYESNPLHGCVSDALLMKKALIKDVGVPEDRVQCLLGARNPILGNSLTPSRANIVNTLQSLITNPQIQWGDNIIIYYAGHGASYYCSEHFSTEEPECQTGACPIEALCPIDRDSMDSDGHWIPDICDRELSTLFTHISRAKGHHITLFTDC
;
A
#
# COMPACT_ATOMS: atom_id res chain seq x y z
N SER A 1 -14.29 -20.03 3.00
CA SER A 1 -14.22 -18.71 2.34
C SER A 1 -12.94 -18.63 1.52
N ARG A 2 -12.93 -17.92 0.39
CA ARG A 2 -11.72 -17.76 -0.43
C ARG A 2 -10.96 -16.50 -0.01
N PHE A 3 -9.66 -16.52 -0.20
CA PHE A 3 -8.75 -15.44 0.16
C PHE A 3 -8.02 -14.93 -1.07
N TRP A 4 -7.77 -13.64 -1.06
CA TRP A 4 -6.93 -12.89 -1.98
C TRP A 4 -5.97 -12.04 -1.17
N ALA A 5 -4.75 -11.85 -1.67
CA ALA A 5 -3.75 -11.08 -0.96
C ALA A 5 -2.96 -10.13 -1.87
N VAL A 6 -2.67 -8.94 -1.35
CA VAL A 6 -1.70 -7.99 -1.91
C VAL A 6 -0.63 -7.74 -0.85
N LEU A 7 0.62 -8.04 -1.18
CA LEU A 7 1.75 -7.97 -0.25
C LEU A 7 2.77 -6.97 -0.79
N ILE A 8 3.07 -5.95 -0.01
CA ILE A 8 3.96 -4.85 -0.38
C ILE A 8 5.12 -4.85 0.60
N GLY A 9 6.34 -4.93 0.10
CA GLY A 9 7.56 -4.90 0.91
C GLY A 9 8.62 -4.04 0.24
N ILE A 10 9.12 -3.02 0.93
CA ILE A 10 10.02 -2.03 0.34
C ILE A 10 11.27 -1.84 1.21
N ASP A 11 12.42 -2.28 0.69
CA ASP A 11 13.73 -2.09 1.31
C ASP A 11 14.45 -0.88 0.68
N THR A 12 14.37 -0.75 -0.64
CA THR A 12 15.25 0.14 -1.41
C THR A 12 14.67 1.50 -1.71
N TYR A 13 14.35 2.23 -0.64
CA TYR A 13 14.15 3.67 -0.75
C TYR A 13 15.46 4.36 -1.17
N GLU A 14 15.35 5.42 -1.96
CA GLU A 14 16.50 6.24 -2.34
C GLU A 14 17.14 6.88 -1.11
N SER A 15 16.31 7.49 -0.25
CA SER A 15 16.71 7.97 1.07
C SER A 15 16.39 6.93 2.16
N ASN A 16 17.29 6.77 3.13
CA ASN A 16 17.10 5.92 4.32
C ASN A 16 16.63 4.48 4.01
N PRO A 17 17.42 3.66 3.26
CA PRO A 17 17.00 2.32 2.88
C PRO A 17 16.79 1.41 4.10
N LEU A 18 15.82 0.50 3.99
CA LEU A 18 15.51 -0.56 4.93
C LEU A 18 16.04 -1.90 4.41
N HIS A 19 16.00 -2.95 5.24
CA HIS A 19 16.61 -4.26 4.93
C HIS A 19 15.77 -5.48 5.35
N GLY A 20 14.54 -5.28 5.82
CA GLY A 20 13.68 -6.33 6.38
C GLY A 20 12.32 -6.47 5.69
N CYS A 21 11.78 -5.38 5.15
CA CYS A 21 10.40 -5.28 4.70
C CYS A 21 10.08 -6.26 3.56
N VAL A 22 11.02 -6.47 2.64
CA VAL A 22 10.86 -7.49 1.58
C VAL A 22 10.83 -8.90 2.18
N SER A 23 11.71 -9.18 3.15
CA SER A 23 11.72 -10.46 3.85
C SER A 23 10.40 -10.69 4.59
N ASP A 24 9.87 -9.68 5.26
CA ASP A 24 8.62 -9.77 6.01
C ASP A 24 7.42 -10.02 5.08
N ALA A 25 7.35 -9.31 3.95
CA ALA A 25 6.32 -9.57 2.92
C ALA A 25 6.41 -11.00 2.34
N LEU A 26 7.61 -11.53 2.13
CA LEU A 26 7.82 -12.90 1.65
C LEU A 26 7.48 -13.96 2.71
N LEU A 27 7.76 -13.68 3.99
CA LEU A 27 7.35 -14.53 5.10
C LEU A 27 5.82 -14.54 5.24
N MET A 28 5.17 -13.38 5.11
CA MET A 28 3.71 -13.29 5.07
C MET A 28 3.14 -14.07 3.87
N LYS A 29 3.73 -13.94 2.66
CA LYS A 29 3.35 -14.77 1.50
C LYS A 29 3.38 -16.26 1.84
N LYS A 30 4.49 -16.71 2.43
CA LYS A 30 4.69 -18.11 2.80
C LYS A 30 3.65 -18.58 3.83
N ALA A 31 3.37 -17.77 4.85
CA ALA A 31 2.36 -18.09 5.87
C ALA A 31 0.95 -18.15 5.28
N LEU A 32 0.58 -17.19 4.42
CA LEU A 32 -0.71 -17.20 3.73
C LEU A 32 -0.90 -18.45 2.86
N ILE A 33 0.13 -18.85 2.12
CA ILE A 33 0.06 -20.04 1.27
C ILE A 33 0.03 -21.33 2.11
N LYS A 34 0.94 -21.47 3.08
CA LYS A 34 1.13 -22.73 3.81
C LYS A 34 0.13 -22.95 4.95
N ASP A 35 -0.14 -21.90 5.71
CA ASP A 35 -0.89 -22.01 6.97
C ASP A 35 -2.35 -21.60 6.77
N VAL A 36 -2.62 -20.61 5.92
CA VAL A 36 -3.99 -20.15 5.59
C VAL A 36 -4.55 -20.88 4.36
N GLY A 37 -3.70 -21.41 3.48
CA GLY A 37 -4.11 -22.12 2.28
C GLY A 37 -4.56 -21.20 1.13
N VAL A 38 -4.03 -19.97 1.06
CA VAL A 38 -4.29 -19.06 -0.07
C VAL A 38 -3.57 -19.59 -1.32
N PRO A 39 -4.28 -19.82 -2.45
CA PRO A 39 -3.64 -20.20 -3.71
C PRO A 39 -2.62 -19.14 -4.17
N GLU A 40 -1.48 -19.58 -4.69
CA GLU A 40 -0.39 -18.65 -5.06
C GLU A 40 -0.80 -17.65 -6.15
N ASP A 41 -1.66 -18.05 -7.08
CA ASP A 41 -2.22 -17.21 -8.15
C ASP A 41 -3.16 -16.11 -7.62
N ARG A 42 -3.54 -16.16 -6.34
CA ARG A 42 -4.33 -15.13 -5.65
C ARG A 42 -3.51 -14.23 -4.73
N VAL A 43 -2.19 -14.35 -4.77
CA VAL A 43 -1.26 -13.53 -4.00
C VAL A 43 -0.44 -12.66 -4.95
N GLN A 44 -0.74 -11.36 -5.00
CA GLN A 44 0.07 -10.39 -5.72
C GLN A 44 1.14 -9.80 -4.80
N CYS A 45 2.38 -9.74 -5.27
CA CYS A 45 3.48 -9.11 -4.55
C CYS A 45 3.99 -7.88 -5.28
N LEU A 46 4.29 -6.82 -4.52
CA LEU A 46 5.01 -5.64 -4.97
C LEU A 46 6.25 -5.49 -4.07
N LEU A 47 7.43 -5.73 -4.63
CA LEU A 47 8.66 -5.90 -3.84
C LEU A 47 9.76 -4.99 -4.34
N GLY A 48 10.28 -4.15 -3.46
CA GLY A 48 11.34 -3.18 -3.73
C GLY A 48 12.64 -3.62 -3.07
N ALA A 49 13.43 -4.46 -3.72
CA ALA A 49 14.69 -4.99 -3.21
C ALA A 49 15.89 -4.54 -4.08
N ARG A 50 17.10 -4.54 -3.49
CA ARG A 50 18.34 -4.16 -4.21
C ARG A 50 18.64 -5.11 -5.35
N ASN A 51 18.32 -6.38 -5.15
CA ASN A 51 18.49 -7.41 -6.15
C ASN A 51 17.12 -7.75 -6.74
N PRO A 52 17.01 -7.91 -8.08
CA PRO A 52 15.78 -8.37 -8.71
C PRO A 52 15.31 -9.67 -8.06
N ILE A 53 14.10 -9.66 -7.52
CA ILE A 53 13.49 -10.87 -7.00
C ILE A 53 12.99 -11.66 -8.20
N LEU A 54 13.51 -12.88 -8.35
CA LEU A 54 13.05 -13.81 -9.39
C LEU A 54 11.56 -14.14 -9.15
N GLY A 55 10.70 -13.71 -10.08
CA GLY A 55 9.26 -13.98 -10.04
C GLY A 55 8.42 -12.86 -10.63
N ASN A 56 7.10 -12.98 -10.52
CA ASN A 56 6.12 -12.03 -11.06
C ASN A 56 5.82 -10.85 -10.10
N SER A 57 6.79 -10.39 -9.33
CA SER A 57 6.61 -9.23 -8.44
C SER A 57 6.71 -7.92 -9.21
N LEU A 58 5.83 -6.97 -8.93
CA LEU A 58 5.91 -5.62 -9.48
C LEU A 58 6.80 -4.72 -8.60
N THR A 59 7.35 -3.66 -9.19
CA THR A 59 7.97 -2.58 -8.42
C THR A 59 6.91 -1.87 -7.58
N PRO A 60 7.12 -1.61 -6.28
CA PRO A 60 6.16 -0.94 -5.40
C PRO A 60 6.20 0.59 -5.59
N SER A 61 6.09 1.05 -6.83
CA SER A 61 5.85 2.45 -7.16
C SER A 61 4.46 2.88 -6.71
N ARG A 62 4.26 4.19 -6.50
CA ARG A 62 2.96 4.74 -6.15
C ARG A 62 1.88 4.28 -7.12
N ALA A 63 2.16 4.38 -8.42
CA ALA A 63 1.24 3.98 -9.48
C ALA A 63 0.90 2.48 -9.40
N ASN A 64 1.89 1.61 -9.21
CA ASN A 64 1.66 0.17 -9.14
C ASN A 64 0.88 -0.24 -7.90
N ILE A 65 1.15 0.37 -6.74
CA ILE A 65 0.40 0.10 -5.50
C ILE A 65 -1.07 0.49 -5.71
N VAL A 66 -1.34 1.74 -6.13
CA VAL A 66 -2.71 2.22 -6.34
C VAL A 66 -3.44 1.41 -7.41
N ASN A 67 -2.80 1.14 -8.56
CA ASN A 67 -3.39 0.33 -9.62
C ASN A 67 -3.69 -1.11 -9.16
N THR A 68 -2.81 -1.71 -8.36
CA THR A 68 -3.06 -3.05 -7.80
C THR A 68 -4.26 -3.04 -6.89
N LEU A 69 -4.36 -2.07 -5.96
CA LEU A 69 -5.51 -1.94 -5.07
C LEU A 69 -6.81 -1.67 -5.85
N GLN A 70 -6.77 -0.82 -6.86
CA GLN A 70 -7.91 -0.56 -7.74
C GLN A 70 -8.31 -1.81 -8.54
N SER A 71 -7.34 -2.64 -8.97
CA SER A 71 -7.62 -3.87 -9.70
C SER A 71 -8.45 -4.87 -8.87
N LEU A 72 -8.37 -4.83 -7.54
CA LEU A 72 -9.22 -5.64 -6.67
C LEU A 72 -10.71 -5.35 -6.86
N ILE A 73 -11.06 -4.10 -7.21
CA ILE A 73 -12.44 -3.65 -7.45
C ILE A 73 -12.98 -4.31 -8.73
N THR A 74 -12.17 -4.34 -9.79
CA THR A 74 -12.59 -4.76 -11.13
C THR A 74 -12.31 -6.23 -11.44
N ASN A 75 -11.49 -6.91 -10.63
CA ASN A 75 -11.14 -8.31 -10.86
C ASN A 75 -12.40 -9.21 -10.77
N PRO A 76 -12.81 -9.87 -11.88
CA PRO A 76 -14.03 -10.68 -11.90
C PRO A 76 -13.90 -12.00 -11.13
N GLN A 77 -12.68 -12.43 -10.80
CA GLN A 77 -12.44 -13.65 -10.04
C GLN A 77 -12.67 -13.46 -8.53
N ILE A 78 -12.59 -12.21 -8.04
CA ILE A 78 -12.93 -11.85 -6.65
C ILE A 78 -14.45 -11.68 -6.58
N GLN A 79 -15.11 -12.59 -5.85
CA GLN A 79 -16.55 -12.50 -5.65
C GLN A 79 -16.88 -11.74 -4.37
N TRP A 80 -18.14 -11.29 -4.29
CA TRP A 80 -18.67 -10.67 -3.09
C TRP A 80 -18.52 -11.59 -1.86
N GLY A 81 -17.95 -11.06 -0.78
CA GLY A 81 -17.74 -11.77 0.48
C GLY A 81 -16.43 -12.58 0.56
N ASP A 82 -15.62 -12.62 -0.51
CA ASP A 82 -14.25 -13.13 -0.43
C ASP A 82 -13.43 -12.27 0.54
N ASN A 83 -12.45 -12.90 1.20
CA ASN A 83 -11.55 -12.20 2.12
C ASN A 83 -10.38 -11.58 1.34
N ILE A 84 -10.08 -10.32 1.61
CA ILE A 84 -8.98 -9.57 0.99
C ILE A 84 -7.99 -9.19 2.09
N ILE A 85 -6.76 -9.66 1.97
CA ILE A 85 -5.65 -9.34 2.88
C ILE A 85 -4.70 -8.38 2.17
N ILE A 86 -4.37 -7.28 2.83
CA ILE A 86 -3.36 -6.33 2.36
C ILE A 86 -2.29 -6.27 3.44
N TYR A 87 -1.04 -6.51 3.06
CA TYR A 87 0.11 -6.41 3.96
C TYR A 87 1.07 -5.39 3.38
N TYR A 88 1.51 -4.46 4.22
CA TYR A 88 2.51 -3.46 3.89
C TYR A 88 3.65 -3.51 4.91
N ALA A 89 4.87 -3.59 4.41
CA ALA A 89 6.09 -3.34 5.18
C ALA A 89 6.96 -2.31 4.44
N GLY A 90 7.35 -1.24 5.12
CA GLY A 90 8.09 -0.12 4.54
C GLY A 90 8.07 1.10 5.44
N HIS A 91 8.48 2.25 4.92
CA HIS A 91 8.38 3.51 5.67
C HIS A 91 6.92 3.99 5.78
N GLY A 92 6.58 4.50 6.96
CA GLY A 92 5.43 5.37 7.17
C GLY A 92 5.85 6.84 7.21
N ALA A 93 4.92 7.75 6.90
CA ALA A 93 5.11 9.18 7.06
C ALA A 93 3.90 9.83 7.71
N SER A 94 4.15 10.93 8.43
CA SER A 94 3.14 11.68 9.18
C SER A 94 3.30 13.16 8.82
N TYR A 95 2.24 13.78 8.29
CA TYR A 95 2.24 15.16 7.81
C TYR A 95 1.28 16.03 8.63
N TYR A 96 1.72 17.23 9.02
CA TYR A 96 0.88 18.20 9.73
C TYR A 96 0.38 19.32 8.80
N CYS A 97 -0.91 19.64 8.87
CA CYS A 97 -1.54 20.67 8.02
C CYS A 97 -0.91 22.07 8.13
N SER A 98 -0.21 22.39 9.23
CA SER A 98 0.38 23.71 9.45
C SER A 98 1.59 24.04 8.58
N GLU A 99 2.19 23.05 7.90
CA GLU A 99 3.42 23.28 7.12
C GLU A 99 3.18 23.85 5.71
N HIS A 100 1.93 23.97 5.25
CA HIS A 100 1.60 24.39 3.88
C HIS A 100 0.65 25.59 3.71
N PHE A 101 0.06 26.14 4.77
CA PHE A 101 -0.88 27.26 4.65
C PHE A 101 -0.33 28.53 5.32
N SER A 102 0.31 29.39 4.52
CA SER A 102 0.67 30.77 4.88
C SER A 102 -0.48 31.72 4.51
N THR A 103 -1.70 31.49 4.99
CA THR A 103 -2.84 32.39 4.71
C THR A 103 -3.57 32.76 5.99
N GLU A 104 -3.70 34.07 6.22
CA GLU A 104 -4.28 34.73 7.41
C GLU A 104 -5.83 34.65 7.48
N GLU A 105 -6.42 33.48 7.24
CA GLU A 105 -7.87 33.26 7.32
C GLU A 105 -8.21 32.14 8.33
N PRO A 106 -9.40 32.22 8.97
CA PRO A 106 -9.58 31.93 10.39
C PRO A 106 -9.51 30.44 10.71
N GLU A 107 -8.70 30.12 11.71
CA GLU A 107 -8.75 28.93 12.55
C GLU A 107 -9.40 27.71 11.88
N CYS A 108 -8.60 26.93 11.14
CA CYS A 108 -8.76 25.50 11.30
C CYS A 108 -8.56 25.21 12.80
N GLN A 109 -9.66 25.17 13.57
CA GLN A 109 -9.69 24.74 14.97
C GLN A 109 -9.31 23.25 15.13
N THR A 110 -8.64 22.67 14.13
CA THR A 110 -8.12 21.32 14.12
C THR A 110 -6.64 21.37 13.76
N GLY A 111 -5.81 21.77 14.73
CA GLY A 111 -4.50 21.13 14.93
C GLY A 111 -4.67 19.67 15.35
N ALA A 112 -5.63 18.95 14.76
CA ALA A 112 -6.15 17.69 15.23
C ALA A 112 -5.93 16.64 14.14
N CYS A 113 -4.99 15.75 14.46
CA CYS A 113 -4.56 14.56 13.73
C CYS A 113 -3.62 14.80 12.53
N PRO A 114 -2.37 14.32 12.60
CA PRO A 114 -1.53 14.25 11.42
C PRO A 114 -2.15 13.35 10.34
N ILE A 115 -1.81 13.61 9.09
CA ILE A 115 -2.11 12.73 7.96
C ILE A 115 -1.02 11.67 7.90
N GLU A 116 -1.39 10.43 8.16
CA GLU A 116 -0.50 9.29 8.03
C GLU A 116 -0.50 8.79 6.58
N ALA A 117 0.65 8.30 6.11
CA ALA A 117 0.81 7.85 4.74
C ALA A 117 1.76 6.66 4.62
N LEU A 118 1.49 5.81 3.63
CA LEU A 118 2.40 4.77 3.19
C LEU A 118 3.35 5.33 2.14
N CYS A 119 4.63 5.06 2.30
CA CYS A 119 5.67 5.60 1.44
C CYS A 119 5.98 4.62 0.29
N PRO A 120 5.68 4.95 -0.97
CA PRO A 120 6.08 4.14 -2.12
C PRO A 120 7.60 4.25 -2.37
N ILE A 121 8.15 3.33 -3.17
CA ILE A 121 9.60 3.32 -3.43
C ILE A 121 10.09 4.58 -4.19
N ASP A 122 9.21 5.20 -4.95
CA ASP A 122 9.47 6.35 -5.81
C ASP A 122 9.05 7.69 -5.17
N ARG A 123 8.82 7.73 -3.85
CA ARG A 123 8.44 8.95 -3.13
C ARG A 123 9.42 10.11 -3.28
N ASP A 124 10.71 9.77 -3.43
CA ASP A 124 11.81 10.73 -3.57
C ASP A 124 12.11 11.01 -5.05
N SER A 125 11.17 10.72 -5.95
CA SER A 125 11.31 10.96 -7.38
C SER A 125 10.25 11.94 -7.90
N MET A 126 10.55 12.58 -9.03
CA MET A 126 9.60 13.40 -9.78
C MET A 126 8.96 12.60 -10.90
N ASP A 127 7.70 12.91 -11.19
CA ASP A 127 7.02 12.41 -12.39
C ASP A 127 7.52 13.09 -13.67
N SER A 128 6.95 12.69 -14.81
CA SER A 128 7.31 13.26 -16.12
C SER A 128 6.98 14.75 -16.26
N ASP A 129 6.09 15.28 -15.43
CA ASP A 129 5.66 16.68 -15.44
C ASP A 129 6.48 17.53 -14.44
N GLY A 130 7.43 16.91 -13.72
CA GLY A 130 8.30 17.58 -12.75
C GLY A 130 7.68 17.77 -11.37
N HIS A 131 6.58 17.09 -11.06
CA HIS A 131 5.99 17.09 -9.72
C HIS A 131 6.55 15.94 -8.88
N TRP A 132 6.76 16.19 -7.58
CA TRP A 132 7.12 15.13 -6.64
C TRP A 132 6.00 14.10 -6.53
N ILE A 133 6.38 12.82 -6.59
CA ILE A 133 5.44 11.71 -6.41
C ILE A 133 4.99 11.70 -4.94
N PRO A 134 3.68 11.87 -4.66
CA PRO A 134 3.21 11.94 -3.28
C PRO A 134 3.09 10.54 -2.67
N ASP A 135 3.27 10.46 -1.36
CA ASP A 135 2.92 9.26 -0.58
C ASP A 135 1.41 8.95 -0.68
N ILE A 136 1.02 7.75 -0.27
CA ILE A 136 -0.38 7.30 -0.30
C ILE A 136 -0.99 7.53 1.09
N CYS A 137 -1.77 8.59 1.24
CA CYS A 137 -2.32 8.96 2.55
C CYS A 137 -3.47 8.06 3.00
N ASP A 138 -3.71 8.03 4.31
CA ASP A 138 -4.80 7.32 4.97
C ASP A 138 -6.19 7.64 4.38
N ARG A 139 -6.43 8.89 3.98
CA ARG A 139 -7.68 9.33 3.32
C ARG A 139 -7.86 8.72 1.94
N GLU A 140 -6.78 8.61 1.16
CA GLU A 140 -6.79 7.94 -0.14
C GLU A 140 -7.02 6.43 0.03
N LEU A 141 -6.32 5.78 0.97
CA LEU A 141 -6.54 4.38 1.31
C LEU A 141 -7.98 4.11 1.76
N SER A 142 -8.54 4.97 2.61
CA SER A 142 -9.93 4.88 3.08
C SER A 142 -10.92 4.96 1.91
N THR A 143 -10.64 5.82 0.93
CA THR A 143 -11.46 5.93 -0.30
C THR A 143 -11.35 4.66 -1.15
N LEU A 144 -10.15 4.12 -1.34
CA LEU A 144 -9.92 2.87 -2.07
C LEU A 144 -10.64 1.69 -1.39
N PHE A 145 -10.50 1.54 -0.07
CA PHE A 145 -11.14 0.47 0.69
C PHE A 145 -12.67 0.61 0.71
N THR A 146 -13.19 1.83 0.72
CA THR A 146 -14.62 2.09 0.54
C THR A 146 -15.09 1.56 -0.81
N HIS A 147 -14.35 1.81 -1.90
CA HIS A 147 -14.72 1.30 -3.21
C HIS A 147 -14.58 -0.23 -3.33
N ILE A 148 -13.51 -0.81 -2.78
CA ILE A 148 -13.35 -2.27 -2.72
C ILE A 148 -14.51 -2.89 -1.94
N SER A 149 -14.88 -2.32 -0.78
CA SER A 149 -15.95 -2.89 0.04
C SER A 149 -17.32 -2.82 -0.62
N ARG A 150 -17.60 -1.74 -1.37
CA ARG A 150 -18.82 -1.61 -2.17
C ARG A 150 -18.89 -2.60 -3.33
N ALA A 151 -17.75 -3.04 -3.87
CA ALA A 151 -17.71 -3.97 -5.00
C ALA A 151 -17.61 -5.43 -4.55
N LYS A 152 -16.89 -5.71 -3.46
CA LYS A 152 -16.46 -7.06 -3.05
C LYS A 152 -16.91 -7.46 -1.65
N GLY A 153 -17.57 -6.58 -0.89
CA GLY A 153 -17.96 -6.82 0.49
C GLY A 153 -16.91 -6.39 1.52
N HIS A 154 -17.24 -6.48 2.81
CA HIS A 154 -16.52 -5.79 3.88
C HIS A 154 -15.36 -6.59 4.52
N HIS A 155 -14.98 -7.75 3.97
CA HIS A 155 -13.92 -8.61 4.54
C HIS A 155 -12.53 -8.19 4.06
N ILE A 156 -12.12 -6.96 4.39
CA ILE A 156 -10.82 -6.40 4.03
C ILE A 156 -10.00 -6.24 5.31
N THR A 157 -8.77 -6.75 5.30
CA THR A 157 -7.84 -6.64 6.44
C THR A 157 -6.53 -6.04 5.97
N LEU A 158 -6.11 -4.94 6.60
CA LEU A 158 -4.82 -4.30 6.37
C LEU A 158 -3.90 -4.56 7.57
N PHE A 159 -2.69 -5.02 7.28
CA PHE A 159 -1.57 -5.08 8.22
C PHE A 159 -0.49 -4.10 7.76
N THR A 160 0.00 -3.28 8.68
CA THR A 160 1.04 -2.28 8.43
C THR A 160 2.21 -2.50 9.38
N ASP A 161 3.40 -2.66 8.82
CA ASP A 161 4.69 -2.77 9.50
C ASP A 161 5.56 -1.58 9.04
N CYS A 162 5.42 -0.45 9.74
CA CYS A 162 5.97 0.85 9.37
C CYS A 162 6.24 1.73 10.59
#